data_AF-A0A528N3P8-F1
#
_entry.id   AF-A0A528N3P8-F1
#
_cell.length_a   1.000
_cell.length_b   1.000
_cell.length_c   1.000
_cell.angle_alpha   90.00
_cell.angle_beta   90.00
_cell.angle_gamma   90.00
#
_symmetry.space_group_name_H-M   'P 1'
#
loop_
_entity.id
_entity.type
_entity.pdbx_description
1 polymer ?
#
loop_
_entity_poly.entity_id
_entity_poly.type
_entity_poly.pdbx_seq_one_letter_code
_entity_poly.pdbx_strand_id
1 'polypeptide(L)'
;SYLIEITAKVLAADDPKTGKPVVDVILDRAGQKGTGKWSVIEAQQLGIPATAIEAAVAARVLSSIKDERLAAEKAYGNGGVTSISADR
;
A
#
# COMPACT_ATOMS: atom_id res chain seq x y z
N SER A 1 15.28 0.76 13.94
CA SER A 1 15.55 -0.09 12.75
C SER A 1 15.66 0.80 11.53
N TYR A 2 16.36 0.37 10.48
CA TYR A 2 16.60 1.20 9.28
C TYR A 2 15.29 1.65 8.61
N LEU A 3 14.31 0.75 8.46
CA LEU A 3 13.02 1.08 7.83
C LEU A 3 12.21 2.15 8.61
N ILE A 4 12.28 2.15 9.94
CA ILE A 4 11.59 3.14 10.76
C ILE A 4 12.23 4.52 10.60
N GLU A 5 13.56 4.58 10.54
CA GLU A 5 14.30 5.84 10.33
C GLU A 5 13.97 6.47 8.97
N ILE A 6 14.01 5.70 7.88
CA ILE A 6 13.69 6.24 6.56
C ILE A 6 12.21 6.60 6.41
N THR A 7 11.31 5.91 7.12
CA THR A 7 9.88 6.26 7.15
C THR A 7 9.68 7.65 7.75
N ALA A 8 10.33 7.96 8.87
CA ALA A 8 10.28 9.28 9.48
C ALA A 8 10.83 10.38 8.54
N LYS A 9 11.94 10.09 7.84
CA LYS A 9 12.52 11.01 6.85
C LYS A 9 11.59 11.26 5.67
N VAL A 10 10.94 10.23 5.13
CA VAL A 10 10.00 10.36 4.00
C VAL A 10 8.74 11.14 4.40
N LEU A 11 8.20 10.91 5.60
CA LEU A 11 7.02 11.63 6.08
C LEU A 11 7.27 13.12 6.36
N ALA A 12 8.51 13.51 6.59
CA ALA A 12 8.91 14.91 6.81
C ALA A 12 9.31 15.65 5.52
N ALA A 13 9.33 14.98 4.37
CA ALA A 13 9.76 15.58 3.11
C ALA A 13 8.58 16.19 2.35
N ASP A 14 8.77 17.41 1.85
CA ASP A 14 7.83 18.10 0.97
C ASP A 14 8.27 17.99 -0.50
N ASP A 15 7.30 17.92 -1.40
CA ASP A 15 7.54 17.99 -2.84
C ASP A 15 7.83 19.45 -3.27
N PRO A 16 9.00 19.75 -3.86
CA PRO A 16 9.39 21.12 -4.18
C PRO A 16 8.55 21.76 -5.29
N LYS A 17 7.80 20.96 -6.07
CA LYS A 17 6.95 21.48 -7.16
C LYS A 17 5.56 21.91 -6.67
N THR A 18 4.97 21.13 -5.78
CA THR A 18 3.60 21.35 -5.28
C THR A 18 3.56 21.98 -3.89
N GLY A 19 4.65 21.94 -3.14
CA GLY A 19 4.73 22.41 -1.75
C GLY A 19 3.95 21.55 -0.75
N LYS A 20 3.52 20.35 -1.15
CA LYS A 20 2.76 19.40 -0.32
C LYS A 20 3.67 18.30 0.23
N PRO A 21 3.28 17.60 1.32
CA PRO A 21 3.99 16.41 1.78
C PRO A 21 4.17 15.41 0.63
N VAL A 22 5.39 14.91 0.43
CA VAL A 22 5.74 14.10 -0.75
C VAL A 22 4.91 12.82 -0.83
N VAL A 23 4.53 12.26 0.32
CA VAL A 23 3.75 11.02 0.42
C VAL A 23 2.34 11.17 -0.18
N ASP A 24 1.77 12.38 -0.14
CA ASP A 24 0.41 12.65 -0.64
C ASP A 24 0.36 12.83 -2.16
N VAL A 25 1.51 13.05 -2.80
CA VAL A 25 1.62 13.26 -4.26
C VAL A 25 2.18 12.05 -4.99
N ILE A 26 2.67 11.03 -4.27
CA ILE A 26 3.13 9.76 -4.86
C ILE A 26 1.93 8.91 -5.26
N LEU A 27 1.96 8.37 -6.48
CA LEU A 27 0.96 7.43 -6.96
C LEU A 27 1.00 6.13 -6.13
N ASP A 28 -0.14 5.72 -5.59
CA ASP A 28 -0.34 4.55 -4.73
C ASP A 28 -0.36 3.22 -5.53
N ARG A 29 0.67 3.00 -6.36
CA ARG A 29 0.90 1.77 -7.11
C ARG A 29 2.28 1.22 -6.78
N ALA A 30 2.34 0.26 -5.85
CA ALA A 30 3.60 -0.33 -5.43
C ALA A 30 4.17 -1.27 -6.50
N GLY A 31 5.40 -0.98 -6.95
CA GLY A 31 6.16 -1.87 -7.84
C GLY A 31 6.78 -3.06 -7.11
N GLN A 32 7.13 -4.11 -7.85
CA GLN A 32 7.89 -5.25 -7.35
C GLN A 32 8.74 -5.90 -8.45
N LYS A 33 9.91 -6.43 -8.10
CA LYS A 33 10.82 -7.12 -9.03
C LYS A 33 10.78 -8.65 -8.98
N GLY A 34 10.00 -9.22 -8.06
CA GLY A 34 9.72 -10.67 -8.02
C GLY A 34 10.22 -11.40 -6.77
N THR A 35 11.29 -10.95 -6.11
CA THR A 35 11.88 -11.68 -4.96
C THR A 35 10.89 -11.98 -3.83
N GLY A 36 10.03 -11.03 -3.46
CA GLY A 36 8.97 -11.27 -2.46
C GLY A 36 7.92 -12.29 -2.91
N LYS A 37 7.56 -12.28 -4.20
CA LYS A 37 6.65 -13.28 -4.79
C LYS A 37 7.29 -14.68 -4.76
N TRP A 38 8.58 -14.79 -5.09
CA TRP A 38 9.30 -16.06 -5.02
C TRP A 38 9.33 -16.61 -3.60
N SER A 39 9.60 -15.78 -2.59
CA SER A 39 9.57 -16.23 -1.17
C SER A 39 8.20 -16.82 -0.77
N VAL A 40 7.11 -16.20 -1.21
CA VAL A 40 5.75 -16.71 -0.96
C VAL A 40 5.49 -18.04 -1.68
N ILE A 41 5.92 -18.16 -2.93
CA ILE A 41 5.77 -19.41 -3.69
C ILE A 41 6.53 -20.55 -3.01
N GLU A 42 7.77 -20.31 -2.60
CA GLU A 42 8.58 -21.32 -1.91
C GLU A 42 7.96 -21.72 -0.56
N ALA A 43 7.46 -20.76 0.23
CA ALA A 43 6.77 -21.06 1.49
C ALA A 43 5.57 -22.01 1.27
N GLN A 44 4.77 -21.74 0.24
CA GLN A 44 3.63 -22.58 -0.11
C GLN A 44 4.05 -23.98 -0.59
N GLN A 45 5.13 -24.09 -1.38
CA GLN A 45 5.67 -25.38 -1.82
C GLN A 45 6.18 -26.24 -0.65
N LEU A 46 6.79 -25.60 0.35
CA LEU A 46 7.27 -26.25 1.56
C LEU A 46 6.16 -26.59 2.57
N GLY A 47 4.93 -26.09 2.34
CA GLY A 47 3.83 -26.23 3.30
C GLY A 47 4.06 -25.43 4.59
N ILE A 48 4.84 -24.35 4.53
CA ILE A 48 5.17 -23.50 5.68
C ILE A 48 4.36 -22.20 5.59
N PRO A 49 3.60 -21.82 6.65
CA PRO A 49 2.80 -20.60 6.61
C PRO A 49 3.69 -19.35 6.71
N ALA A 50 3.70 -18.54 5.64
CA ALA A 50 4.38 -17.23 5.59
C ALA A 50 3.37 -16.09 5.39
N THR A 51 2.24 -16.17 6.09
CA THR A 51 1.03 -15.35 5.88
C THR A 51 1.26 -13.85 5.89
N ALA A 52 2.16 -13.34 6.75
CA ALA A 52 2.49 -11.92 6.78
C ALA A 52 3.22 -11.44 5.49
N ILE A 53 4.09 -12.30 4.93
CA ILE A 53 4.81 -12.01 3.68
C ILE A 53 3.84 -12.14 2.50
N GLU A 54 2.96 -13.14 2.51
CA GLU A 54 1.86 -13.29 1.55
C GLU A 54 0.98 -12.05 1.50
N ALA A 55 0.51 -11.57 2.66
CA ALA A 55 -0.29 -10.36 2.77
C ALA A 55 0.45 -9.13 2.22
N ALA A 56 1.75 -9.00 2.47
CA ALA A 56 2.55 -7.91 1.94
C ALA A 56 2.68 -7.97 0.40
N VAL A 57 2.82 -9.15 -0.20
CA VAL A 57 2.84 -9.32 -1.66
C VAL A 57 1.45 -9.04 -2.24
N ALA A 58 0.40 -9.57 -1.63
CA ALA A 58 -0.98 -9.35 -2.05
C ALA A 58 -1.35 -7.85 -2.03
N ALA A 59 -0.96 -7.13 -0.97
CA ALA A 59 -1.20 -5.69 -0.87
C ALA A 59 -0.53 -4.90 -2.01
N ARG A 60 0.67 -5.29 -2.45
CA ARG A 60 1.33 -4.66 -3.61
C ARG A 60 0.56 -4.90 -4.89
N VAL A 61 0.12 -6.14 -5.14
CA VAL A 61 -0.71 -6.49 -6.30
C VAL A 61 -2.04 -5.73 -6.27
N LEU A 62 -2.70 -5.65 -5.11
CA LEU A 62 -3.94 -4.87 -4.97
C LEU A 62 -3.71 -3.38 -5.24
N SER A 63 -2.58 -2.82 -4.80
CA SER A 63 -2.26 -1.42 -5.07
C SER A 63 -2.05 -1.14 -6.57
N SER A 64 -1.51 -2.11 -7.34
CA SER A 64 -1.21 -1.90 -8.76
C SER A 64 -2.45 -1.86 -9.65
N ILE A 65 -3.54 -2.54 -9.26
CA ILE A 65 -4.85 -2.52 -9.93
C ILE A 65 -5.70 -1.29 -9.55
N LYS A 66 -5.09 -0.09 -9.57
CA LYS A 66 -5.71 1.17 -9.15
C LYS A 66 -7.04 1.47 -9.85
N ASP A 67 -7.15 1.23 -11.15
CA ASP A 67 -8.34 1.60 -11.92
C ASP A 67 -9.55 0.75 -11.48
N GLU A 68 -9.33 -0.53 -11.19
CA GLU A 68 -10.33 -1.41 -10.58
C GLU A 68 -10.70 -0.96 -9.17
N ARG A 69 -9.71 -0.55 -8.34
CA ARG A 69 -10.00 -0.02 -6.99
C ARG A 69 -10.87 1.24 -7.04
N LEU A 70 -10.60 2.16 -7.96
CA LEU A 70 -11.42 3.36 -8.15
C LEU A 70 -12.83 3.03 -8.66
N ALA A 71 -12.96 2.05 -9.54
CA ALA A 71 -14.27 1.56 -9.98
C ALA A 71 -15.05 0.90 -8.83
N ALA A 72 -14.38 0.08 -8.01
CA ALA A 72 -14.95 -0.55 -6.83
C ALA A 72 -15.34 0.48 -5.76
N GLU A 73 -14.54 1.53 -5.54
CA GLU A 73 -14.87 2.63 -4.62
C GLU A 73 -16.16 3.34 -5.05
N LYS A 74 -16.35 3.60 -6.36
CA LYS A 74 -17.60 4.19 -6.87
C LYS A 74 -18.80 3.28 -6.69
N ALA A 75 -18.62 1.96 -6.85
CA ALA A 75 -19.69 0.98 -6.75
C ALA A 75 -20.07 0.64 -5.30
N TYR A 76 -19.10 0.61 -4.38
CA TYR A 76 -19.26 0.04 -3.03
C TYR A 76 -18.82 0.98 -1.88
N GLY A 77 -18.16 2.11 -2.17
CA GLY A 77 -17.57 3.00 -1.16
C GLY A 77 -18.58 3.73 -0.28
N ASN A 78 -19.82 3.90 -0.77
CA ASN A 78 -20.92 4.54 -0.04
C ASN A 78 -21.86 3.54 0.67
N GLY A 79 -21.40 2.32 0.97
CA GLY A 79 -22.18 1.24 1.59
C GLY A 79 -22.67 1.47 3.03
N GLY A 80 -23.07 2.69 3.40
CA GLY A 80 -23.69 3.02 4.69
C GLY A 80 -22.71 3.33 5.83
N VAL A 81 -21.42 3.51 5.55
CA VAL A 81 -20.45 3.93 6.57
C VAL A 81 -20.63 5.42 6.82
N THR A 82 -21.25 5.78 7.94
CA THR A 82 -21.36 7.17 8.40
C THR A 82 -19.97 7.80 8.44
N SER A 83 -19.78 8.89 7.72
CA SER A 83 -18.54 9.67 7.79
C SER A 83 -18.35 10.14 9.23
N ILE A 84 -17.29 9.69 9.90
CA ILE A 84 -16.89 10.26 11.19
C ILE A 84 -16.30 11.64 10.88
N SER A 85 -17.01 12.72 11.22
CA SER A 85 -16.36 14.03 11.21
C SER A 85 -15.34 14.03 12.34
N ALA A 86 -14.06 14.04 11.97
CA ALA A 86 -13.03 14.41 12.90
C ALA A 86 -13.09 15.93 13.03
N ASP A 87 -13.96 16.42 13.90
CA ASP A 87 -13.91 17.79 14.37
C ASP A 87 -12.53 17.96 15.02
N ARG A 88 -11.68 18.79 14.40
CA ARG A 88 -10.43 19.26 14.99
C ARG A 88 -10.66 20.61 15.65
#